data_AF-A0A0F7SXS7-F1
#
_entry.id   AF-A0A0F7SXS7-F1
#
_cell.length_a   1.000
_cell.length_b   1.000
_cell.length_c   1.000
_cell.angle_alpha   90.00
_cell.angle_beta   90.00
_cell.angle_gamma   90.00
#
_symmetry.space_group_name_H-M   'P 1'
#
loop_
_entity.id
_entity.type
_entity.pdbx_description
1 polymer ?
#
loop_
_entity_poly.entity_id
_entity_poly.type
_entity_poly.pdbx_seq_one_letter_code
_entity_poly.pdbx_strand_id
1 'polypeptide(L)'
;MVKPAFAQASNSNLDSQSPERKAKFLALASLCSASSSGVVTYAEIAKVLSVEESEVESWIIDAIRLNILSAKLSQPSKTVRVQRAYLEEFGSNDWKSLQQKLAAWDENLASVSEVVSEARRIGDTLEAPKSQVSA
;
A
#
# COMPACT_ATOMS: atom_id res chain seq x y z
N MET A 1 10.47 -25.96 50.38
CA MET A 1 9.64 -24.75 50.39
C MET A 1 10.42 -23.63 49.71
N VAL A 2 10.27 -23.49 48.38
CA VAL A 2 11.01 -22.54 47.55
C VAL A 2 9.97 -21.72 46.80
N LYS A 3 9.77 -20.46 47.21
CA LYS A 3 8.89 -19.51 46.50
C LYS A 3 9.65 -19.01 45.26
N PRO A 4 9.06 -19.01 44.07
CA PRO A 4 9.76 -18.52 42.88
C PRO A 4 9.84 -17.00 42.91
N ALA A 5 11.07 -16.51 42.73
CA ALA A 5 11.45 -15.11 42.60
C ALA A 5 11.07 -14.57 41.21
N PHE A 6 9.76 -14.39 40.98
CA PHE A 6 9.26 -13.62 39.82
C PHE A 6 8.80 -12.20 40.21
N ALA A 7 8.90 -11.84 41.49
CA ALA A 7 8.65 -10.47 41.93
C ALA A 7 9.91 -9.63 41.70
N GLN A 8 9.75 -8.57 40.91
CA GLN A 8 10.69 -7.46 40.70
C GLN A 8 11.76 -7.66 39.61
N ALA A 9 11.31 -7.64 38.35
CA ALA A 9 12.06 -6.96 37.30
C ALA A 9 11.44 -5.56 37.12
N SER A 10 12.25 -4.55 37.38
CA SER A 10 11.96 -3.12 37.28
C SER A 10 11.52 -2.75 35.86
N ASN A 11 10.22 -2.49 35.69
CA ASN A 11 9.57 -1.97 34.47
C ASN A 11 9.92 -0.49 34.22
N SER A 12 11.20 -0.13 34.18
CA SER A 12 11.67 1.25 34.02
C SER A 12 12.33 1.50 32.65
N ASN A 13 12.12 0.60 31.67
CA ASN A 13 12.70 0.75 30.32
C ASN A 13 11.80 0.17 29.21
N LEU A 14 10.47 0.23 29.36
CA LEU A 14 9.52 -0.01 28.25
C LEU A 14 8.95 1.31 27.68
N ASP A 15 9.57 2.43 28.07
CA ASP A 15 9.12 3.78 27.73
C ASP A 15 9.64 4.22 26.36
N SER A 16 9.00 3.74 25.30
CA SER A 16 8.94 4.47 24.00
C SER A 16 7.96 3.89 22.98
N GLN A 17 7.44 2.67 23.15
CA GLN A 17 6.29 2.17 22.39
C GLN A 17 5.61 1.06 23.19
N SER A 18 4.49 1.38 23.83
CA SER A 18 3.77 0.39 24.60
C SER A 18 3.24 -0.74 23.68
N PRO A 19 3.37 -2.02 24.08
CA PRO A 19 3.05 -3.16 23.23
C PRO A 19 1.60 -3.14 22.72
N GLU A 20 0.69 -2.60 23.51
CA GLU A 20 -0.70 -2.40 23.12
C GLU A 20 -0.84 -1.43 21.93
N ARG A 21 -0.01 -0.38 21.85
CA ARG A 21 -0.05 0.58 20.74
C ARG A 21 0.40 -0.08 19.43
N LYS A 22 1.43 -0.93 19.50
CA LYS A 22 1.91 -1.71 18.35
C LYS A 22 0.86 -2.72 17.88
N ALA A 23 0.24 -3.45 18.80
CA ALA A 23 -0.83 -4.41 18.46
C ALA A 23 -2.02 -3.73 17.78
N LYS A 24 -2.38 -2.53 18.27
CA LYS A 24 -3.41 -1.67 17.69
C LYS A 24 -3.10 -1.22 16.25
N PHE A 25 -1.87 -0.77 15.98
CA PHE A 25 -1.46 -0.42 14.63
C PHE A 25 -1.39 -1.63 13.69
N LEU A 26 -0.96 -2.79 14.18
CA LEU A 26 -0.95 -4.03 13.40
C LEU A 26 -2.37 -4.46 13.01
N ALA A 27 -3.32 -4.38 13.95
CA ALA A 27 -4.72 -4.66 13.69
C ALA A 27 -5.30 -3.68 12.64
N LEU A 28 -4.95 -2.40 12.73
CA LEU A 28 -5.33 -1.39 11.74
C LEU A 28 -4.76 -1.71 10.34
N ALA A 29 -3.48 -2.06 10.25
CA ALA A 29 -2.83 -2.41 8.99
C ALA A 29 -3.45 -3.66 8.36
N SER A 30 -3.73 -4.69 9.17
CA SER A 30 -4.40 -5.91 8.73
C SER A 30 -5.81 -5.64 8.20
N LEU A 31 -6.61 -4.83 8.91
CA LEU A 31 -7.94 -4.41 8.44
C LEU A 31 -7.85 -3.70 7.09
N CYS A 32 -6.95 -2.70 6.99
CA CYS A 32 -6.77 -1.92 5.77
C CYS A 32 -6.31 -2.77 4.58
N SER A 33 -5.55 -3.84 4.83
CA SER A 33 -5.14 -4.79 3.80
C SER A 33 -6.26 -5.73 3.36
N ALA A 34 -7.11 -6.16 4.29
CA ALA A 34 -8.22 -7.07 3.99
C ALA A 34 -9.35 -6.37 3.21
N SER A 35 -9.48 -5.05 3.36
CA SER A 35 -10.49 -4.25 2.67
C SER A 35 -10.25 -4.17 1.15
N SER A 36 -10.90 -5.05 0.39
CA SER A 36 -10.80 -5.12 -1.08
C SER A 36 -11.29 -3.85 -1.80
N SER A 37 -12.17 -3.07 -1.15
CA SER A 37 -12.71 -1.81 -1.69
C SER A 37 -11.73 -0.63 -1.53
N GLY A 38 -10.69 -0.77 -0.69
CA GLY A 38 -9.78 0.32 -0.35
C GLY A 38 -10.46 1.48 0.38
N VAL A 39 -11.69 1.30 0.87
CA VAL A 39 -12.45 2.26 1.67
C VAL A 39 -12.87 1.59 2.96
N VAL A 40 -12.54 2.21 4.09
CA VAL A 40 -12.85 1.71 5.44
C VAL A 40 -13.59 2.80 6.20
N THR A 41 -14.65 2.44 6.92
CA THR A 41 -15.43 3.40 7.72
C THR A 41 -14.80 3.61 9.10
N TYR A 42 -15.06 4.77 9.71
CA TYR A 42 -14.55 5.06 11.07
C TYR A 42 -15.14 4.10 12.10
N ALA A 43 -16.37 3.62 11.90
CA ALA A 43 -17.02 2.65 12.78
C ALA A 43 -16.29 1.28 12.78
N GLU A 44 -15.86 0.81 11.61
CA GLU A 44 -15.08 -0.42 11.49
C GLU A 44 -13.71 -0.28 12.19
N ILE A 45 -13.05 0.86 12.01
CA ILE A 45 -11.76 1.15 12.64
C ILE A 45 -11.92 1.25 14.17
N ALA A 46 -12.93 1.98 14.65
CA ALA A 46 -13.24 2.11 16.08
C ALA A 46 -13.48 0.74 16.73
N LYS A 47 -14.22 -0.15 16.06
CA LYS A 47 -14.49 -1.51 16.53
C LYS A 47 -13.22 -2.35 16.64
N VAL A 48 -12.36 -2.32 15.62
CA VAL A 48 -11.11 -3.11 15.61
C VAL A 48 -10.12 -2.59 16.64
N LEU A 49 -10.05 -1.26 16.80
CA LEU A 49 -9.10 -0.59 17.68
C LEU A 49 -9.60 -0.51 19.13
N SER A 50 -10.88 -0.78 19.36
CA SER A 50 -11.60 -0.61 20.64
C SER A 50 -11.39 0.79 21.24
N VAL A 51 -11.58 1.81 20.41
CA VAL A 51 -11.49 3.23 20.82
C VAL A 51 -12.75 3.97 20.40
N GLU A 52 -12.94 5.17 20.94
CA GLU A 52 -14.03 6.05 20.54
C GLU A 52 -13.81 6.57 19.11
N GLU A 53 -14.91 6.81 18.36
CA GLU A 53 -14.84 7.40 17.01
C GLU A 53 -14.10 8.75 16.98
N SER A 54 -14.09 9.51 18.08
CA SER A 54 -13.38 10.78 18.20
C SER A 54 -11.86 10.63 18.14
N GLU A 55 -11.32 9.51 18.63
CA GLU A 55 -9.89 9.25 18.70
C GLU A 55 -9.35 8.59 17.42
N VAL A 56 -10.22 7.96 16.62
CA VAL A 56 -9.85 7.24 15.39
C VAL A 56 -8.97 8.08 14.46
N GLU A 57 -9.28 9.37 14.31
CA GLU A 57 -8.51 10.27 13.46
C GLU A 57 -7.07 10.44 13.95
N SER A 58 -6.86 10.61 15.26
CA SER A 58 -5.51 10.70 15.85
C SER A 58 -4.70 9.43 15.58
N TRP A 59 -5.33 8.26 15.72
CA TRP A 59 -4.68 6.99 15.46
C TRP A 59 -4.30 6.80 13.99
N ILE A 60 -5.17 7.20 13.06
CA ILE A 60 -4.87 7.13 11.62
C ILE A 60 -3.74 8.11 11.26
N ILE A 61 -3.77 9.34 11.80
CA ILE A 61 -2.72 10.33 11.58
C ILE A 61 -1.37 9.80 12.07
N ASP A 62 -1.33 9.20 13.26
CA ASP A 62 -0.12 8.58 13.77
C ASP A 62 0.35 7.41 12.90
N ALA A 63 -0.57 6.57 12.39
CA ALA A 63 -0.23 5.48 11.48
C ALA A 63 0.38 5.99 10.15
N ILE A 64 -0.10 7.12 9.64
CA ILE A 64 0.46 7.80 8.46
C ILE A 64 1.84 8.38 8.76
N ARG A 65 2.02 9.01 9.93
CA ARG A 65 3.31 9.55 10.38
C ARG A 65 4.37 8.47 10.56
N LEU A 66 3.96 7.29 11.04
CA LEU A 66 4.81 6.11 11.19
C LEU A 66 5.02 5.37 9.86
N ASN A 67 4.42 5.83 8.76
CA ASN A 67 4.51 5.23 7.43
C ASN A 67 4.02 3.77 7.34
N ILE A 68 3.14 3.37 8.27
CA ILE A 68 2.50 2.05 8.29
C ILE A 68 1.36 2.00 7.25
N LEU A 69 0.71 3.14 7.04
CA LEU A 69 -0.45 3.29 6.17
C LEU A 69 -0.31 4.56 5.32
N SER A 70 -0.62 4.46 4.04
CA SER A 70 -0.85 5.61 3.17
C SER A 70 -2.34 5.64 2.82
N ALA A 71 -3.04 6.65 3.34
CA ALA A 71 -4.48 6.79 3.16
C ALA A 71 -4.92 8.26 3.12
N LYS A 72 -6.09 8.50 2.49
CA LYS A 72 -6.78 9.79 2.48
C LYS A 72 -8.00 9.72 3.37
N LEU A 73 -8.13 10.66 4.30
CA LEU A 73 -9.26 10.74 5.21
C LEU A 73 -10.32 11.68 4.63
N SER A 74 -11.58 11.25 4.73
CA SER A 74 -12.76 12.10 4.50
C SER A 74 -13.52 12.21 5.82
N GLN A 75 -13.29 13.30 6.53
CA GLN A 75 -13.99 13.63 7.77
C GLN A 75 -15.52 13.75 7.60
N PRO A 76 -16.08 14.43 6.56
CA PRO A 76 -17.54 14.57 6.43
C PRO A 76 -18.23 13.24 6.12
N SER A 77 -17.55 12.34 5.42
CA SER A 77 -18.08 11.01 5.10
C SER A 77 -17.74 9.97 6.16
N LYS A 78 -16.91 10.30 7.17
CA LYS A 78 -16.33 9.35 8.14
C LYS A 78 -15.73 8.11 7.47
N THR A 79 -14.99 8.32 6.37
CA THR A 79 -14.34 7.26 5.61
C THR A 79 -12.85 7.51 5.41
N VAL A 80 -12.10 6.41 5.33
CA VAL A 80 -10.66 6.40 5.03
C VAL A 80 -10.47 5.64 3.73
N ARG A 81 -9.87 6.29 2.73
CA ARG A 81 -9.46 5.65 1.49
C ARG A 81 -8.01 5.22 1.59
N VAL A 82 -7.79 3.92 1.72
CA VAL A 82 -6.47 3.30 1.80
C VAL A 82 -5.86 3.21 0.40
N GLN A 83 -4.65 3.73 0.24
CA GLN A 83 -3.85 3.59 -0.99
C GLN A 83 -2.83 2.46 -0.86
N ARG A 84 -2.21 2.32 0.32
CA ARG A 84 -1.26 1.25 0.62
C ARG A 84 -1.24 1.00 2.12
N ALA A 85 -1.29 -0.26 2.53
CA ALA A 85 -1.03 -0.67 3.91
C ALA A 85 0.22 -1.57 3.92
N TYR A 86 1.11 -1.38 4.89
CA TYR A 86 2.27 -2.23 5.07
C TYR A 86 1.87 -3.47 5.87
N LEU A 87 2.03 -4.67 5.30
CA LEU A 87 1.99 -5.93 6.06
C LEU A 87 3.41 -6.40 6.30
N GLU A 88 3.66 -6.93 7.50
CA GLU A 88 4.97 -7.52 7.84
C GLU A 88 5.27 -8.80 7.04
N GLU A 89 4.25 -9.51 6.54
CA GLU A 89 4.45 -10.73 5.75
C GLU A 89 4.06 -10.50 4.30
N PHE A 90 5.07 -10.51 3.42
CA PHE A 90 4.88 -10.56 1.97
C PHE A 90 4.74 -12.04 1.56
N GLY A 91 3.51 -12.49 1.31
CA GLY A 91 3.23 -13.91 1.12
C GLY A 91 3.44 -14.40 -0.31
N SER A 92 3.32 -15.72 -0.49
CA SER A 92 3.37 -16.35 -1.83
C SER A 92 2.27 -15.85 -2.77
N ASN A 93 1.13 -15.42 -2.23
CA ASN A 93 0.04 -14.86 -3.03
C ASN A 93 0.39 -13.45 -3.55
N ASP A 94 1.04 -12.64 -2.73
CA ASP A 94 1.54 -11.32 -3.11
C ASP A 94 2.64 -11.43 -4.17
N TRP A 95 3.51 -12.45 -4.06
CA TRP A 95 4.53 -12.74 -5.06
C TRP A 95 3.92 -13.12 -6.41
N LYS A 96 2.86 -13.94 -6.42
CA LYS A 96 2.11 -14.26 -7.66
C LYS A 96 1.49 -13.01 -8.28
N SER A 97 0.89 -12.13 -7.49
CA SER A 97 0.33 -10.87 -7.99
C SER A 97 1.41 -9.96 -8.59
N LEU A 98 2.60 -9.90 -7.96
CA LEU A 98 3.73 -9.14 -8.48
C LEU A 98 4.23 -9.72 -9.80
N GLN A 99 4.38 -11.05 -9.88
CA GLN A 99 4.80 -11.73 -11.11
C GLN A 99 3.81 -11.46 -12.26
N GLN A 100 2.51 -11.51 -12.01
CA GLN A 100 1.49 -11.19 -13.00
C GLN A 100 1.59 -9.74 -13.48
N LYS A 101 1.81 -8.79 -12.57
CA LYS A 101 1.99 -7.37 -12.91
C LYS A 101 3.25 -7.15 -13.75
N LEU A 102 4.36 -7.82 -13.41
CA LEU A 102 5.60 -7.76 -14.18
C LEU A 102 5.45 -8.36 -15.57
N ALA A 103 4.78 -9.51 -15.69
CA ALA A 103 4.49 -10.12 -16.99
C ALA A 103 3.63 -9.20 -17.87
N ALA A 104 2.58 -8.61 -17.30
CA ALA A 104 1.76 -7.63 -18.02
C ALA A 104 2.56 -6.39 -18.43
N TRP A 105 3.50 -5.93 -17.60
CA TRP A 105 4.40 -4.82 -17.97
C TRP A 105 5.37 -5.19 -19.10
N ASP A 106 5.88 -6.42 -19.11
CA ASP A 106 6.73 -6.93 -20.18
C ASP A 106 5.96 -6.97 -21.52
N GLU A 107 4.74 -7.50 -21.51
CA GLU A 107 3.86 -7.52 -22.68
C GLU A 107 3.52 -6.10 -23.18
N ASN A 108 3.21 -5.19 -22.26
CA ASN A 108 2.93 -3.79 -22.61
C ASN A 108 4.16 -3.09 -23.21
N LEU A 109 5.36 -3.35 -22.69
CA LEU A 109 6.61 -2.79 -23.23
C LEU A 109 6.91 -3.37 -24.63
N ALA A 110 6.67 -4.66 -24.85
CA ALA A 110 6.80 -5.28 -26.16
C ALA A 110 5.86 -4.64 -27.18
N SER A 111 4.59 -4.42 -26.81
CA SER A 111 3.61 -3.73 -27.65
C SER A 111 4.02 -2.28 -27.98
N VAL A 112 4.50 -1.52 -27.00
CA VAL A 112 5.00 -0.15 -27.23
C VAL A 112 6.21 -0.16 -28.17
N SER A 113 7.12 -1.12 -28.03
CA SER A 113 8.28 -1.26 -28.92
C SER A 113 7.87 -1.53 -30.38
N GLU A 114 6.86 -2.37 -30.58
CA GLU A 114 6.29 -2.66 -31.90
C GLU A 114 5.66 -1.41 -32.52
N VAL A 115 4.84 -0.68 -31.76
CA VAL A 115 4.23 0.59 -32.21
C VAL A 115 5.29 1.62 -32.61
N VAL A 116 6.37 1.75 -31.82
CA VAL A 116 7.47 2.68 -32.13
C VAL A 116 8.22 2.25 -33.39
N SER A 117 8.42 0.95 -33.60
CA SER A 117 9.11 0.42 -34.78
C SER A 117 8.27 0.63 -36.05
N GLU A 118 6.96 0.38 -35.99
CA GLU A 118 6.05 0.64 -37.11
C GLU A 118 5.93 2.15 -37.39
N ALA A 119 5.85 3.00 -36.36
CA ALA A 119 5.85 4.45 -36.53
C ALA A 119 7.14 4.96 -37.20
N ARG A 120 8.31 4.41 -36.85
CA ARG A 120 9.57 4.70 -37.56
C ARG A 120 9.51 4.27 -39.02
N ARG A 121 9.02 3.06 -39.30
CA ARG A 121 8.90 2.52 -40.66
C ARG A 121 7.97 3.36 -41.54
N ILE A 122 6.85 3.82 -40.99
CA ILE A 122 5.93 4.73 -41.68
C ILE A 122 6.60 6.09 -41.93
N GLY A 123 7.33 6.63 -40.94
CA GLY A 123 8.11 7.86 -41.10
C GLY A 123 9.15 7.76 -42.23
N ASP A 124 9.87 6.63 -42.31
CA ASP A 124 10.84 6.35 -43.37
C ASP A 124 10.16 6.17 -44.75
N THR A 125 8.92 5.65 -44.78
CA THR A 125 8.14 5.47 -46.02
C THR A 125 7.57 6.79 -46.55
N LEU A 126 7.31 7.78 -45.69
CA LEU A 126 6.80 9.10 -46.10
C LEU A 126 7.91 10.03 -46.66
N GLU A 127 9.18 9.71 -46.42
CA GLU A 127 10.36 10.43 -46.95
C GLU A 127 10.81 9.94 -48.36
N ALA A 128 10.16 8.93 -48.95
CA ALA A 128 10.40 8.51 -50.34
C ALA A 128 9.06 8.40 -51.09
N PRO A 129 8.78 9.17 -52.17
CA PRO A 129 9.70 9.45 -53.29
C PRO A 129 9.67 10.92 -53.82
N LYS A 130 10.82 11.58 -53.89
CA LYS A 130 11.08 12.71 -54.82
C LYS A 130 12.34 12.45 -55.64
N SER A 131 12.28 11.46 -56.52
CA SER A 131 13.20 11.36 -57.66
C SER A 131 12.55 10.48 -58.71
N GLN A 132 11.76 11.10 -59.58
CA GLN A 132 11.77 10.84 -61.03
C GLN A 132 10.71 11.74 -61.68
N VAL A 133 11.08 12.96 -62.13
CA VAL A 133 10.48 13.60 -63.31
C VAL A 133 11.52 14.55 -63.97
N SER A 134 11.86 14.21 -65.23
CA SER A 134 12.36 15.05 -66.34
C SER A 134 13.79 15.60 -66.35
N ALA A 135 14.65 15.03 -67.20
CA ALA A 135 15.02 15.60 -68.51
C ALA A 135 15.76 14.55 -69.36
#